data_AF-A0A842QDI3-F1
#
_entry.id   AF-A0A842QDI3-F1
#
_cell.length_a   1.000
_cell.length_b   1.000
_cell.length_c   1.000
_cell.angle_alpha   90.00
_cell.angle_beta   90.00
_cell.angle_gamma   90.00
#
_symmetry.space_group_name_H-M   'P 1'
#
loop_
_entity.id
_entity.type
_entity.pdbx_description
1 polymer ?
#
loop_
_entity_poly.entity_id
_entity_poly.type
_entity_poly.pdbx_seq_one_letter_code
_entity_poly.pdbx_strand_id
1 'polypeptide(L)'
;MTQMRIRTVLRDKRILRMEAGSERRIQATAKKNFDRLVHMGKLLQIMGLDRENRLAMLEGLWETEYHIWLCHDGHQHLVYLSRDETRPEDLEIDAYPWQ
;
A
#
# COMPACT_ATOMS: atom_id res chain seq x y z
N MET A 1 12.38 -18.81 8.80
CA MET A 1 11.98 -17.48 8.28
C MET A 1 10.81 -17.71 7.35
N THR A 2 9.70 -16.98 7.54
CA THR A 2 8.47 -17.21 6.77
C THR A 2 8.40 -16.14 5.69
N GLN A 3 8.80 -16.51 4.47
CA GLN A 3 8.80 -15.67 3.27
C GLN A 3 7.51 -14.85 3.13
N MET A 4 7.63 -13.52 2.92
CA MET A 4 6.47 -12.66 2.66
C MET A 4 5.89 -12.95 1.28
N ARG A 5 4.75 -13.64 1.26
CA ARG A 5 3.96 -13.88 0.04
C ARG A 5 3.09 -12.68 -0.31
N ILE A 6 2.84 -12.46 -1.60
CA ILE A 6 1.85 -11.49 -2.08
C ILE A 6 0.48 -11.84 -1.50
N ARG A 7 -0.16 -10.88 -0.82
CA ARG A 7 -1.45 -11.07 -0.13
C ARG A 7 -2.55 -10.32 -0.86
N THR A 8 -3.77 -10.81 -0.68
CA THR A 8 -4.97 -10.06 -1.07
C THR A 8 -5.10 -8.80 -0.21
N VAL A 9 -5.48 -7.70 -0.87
CA VAL A 9 -5.82 -6.44 -0.19
C VAL A 9 -7.08 -6.63 0.64
N LEU A 10 -7.00 -6.25 1.91
CA LEU A 10 -8.13 -6.29 2.82
C LEU A 10 -9.13 -5.18 2.47
N ARG A 11 -10.40 -5.56 2.38
CA ARG A 11 -11.52 -4.65 2.10
C ARG A 11 -12.32 -4.42 3.38
N ASP A 12 -12.81 -3.20 3.57
CA ASP A 12 -13.64 -2.85 4.72
C ASP A 12 -14.84 -2.01 4.26
N LYS A 13 -16.07 -2.46 4.59
CA LYS A 13 -17.30 -1.78 4.18
C LYS A 13 -17.38 -0.35 4.72
N ARG A 14 -16.75 -0.05 5.86
CA ARG A 14 -16.71 1.30 6.43
C ARG A 14 -15.80 2.21 5.63
N ILE A 15 -14.65 1.70 5.18
CA ILE A 15 -13.71 2.42 4.31
C ILE A 15 -14.36 2.70 2.94
N LEU A 16 -15.07 1.73 2.37
CA LEU A 16 -15.75 1.90 1.07
C LEU A 16 -16.89 2.93 1.08
N ARG A 17 -17.41 3.30 2.27
CA ARG A 17 -18.40 4.37 2.44
C ARG A 17 -17.77 5.75 2.59
N MET A 18 -16.45 5.84 2.73
CA MET A 18 -15.74 7.12 2.72
C MET A 18 -15.67 7.64 1.28
N GLU A 19 -15.57 8.96 1.15
CA GLU A 19 -15.41 9.63 -0.13
C GLU A 19 -14.22 9.04 -0.92
N ALA A 20 -14.47 8.66 -2.17
CA ALA A 20 -13.48 8.04 -3.04
C ALA A 20 -12.32 9.01 -3.29
N GLY A 21 -11.07 8.53 -3.18
CA GLY A 21 -9.87 9.35 -3.36
C GLY A 21 -9.59 10.32 -2.22
N SER A 22 -10.45 10.42 -1.20
CA SER A 22 -10.19 11.29 -0.05
C SER A 22 -8.97 10.81 0.75
N GLU A 23 -8.22 11.75 1.31
CA GLU A 23 -7.07 11.49 2.18
C GLU A 23 -7.43 10.52 3.31
N ARG A 24 -8.59 10.75 3.95
CA ARG A 24 -9.13 9.87 5.00
C ARG A 24 -9.29 8.43 4.54
N ARG A 25 -9.78 8.21 3.31
CA ARG A 25 -9.95 6.87 2.74
C ARG A 25 -8.61 6.24 2.38
N ILE A 26 -7.68 7.03 1.85
CA ILE A 26 -6.31 6.60 1.53
C ILE A 26 -5.61 6.09 2.79
N GLN A 27 -5.54 6.91 3.84
CA GLN A 27 -4.89 6.56 5.11
C GLN A 27 -5.56 5.37 5.79
N ALA A 28 -6.90 5.31 5.81
CA ALA A 28 -7.62 4.18 6.38
C ALA A 28 -7.35 2.88 5.62
N THR A 29 -7.27 2.94 4.28
CA THR A 29 -6.95 1.78 3.43
C THR A 29 -5.52 1.31 3.65
N ALA A 30 -4.56 2.24 3.69
CA ALA A 30 -3.16 1.97 4.00
C ALA A 30 -3.01 1.28 5.35
N LYS A 31 -3.59 1.88 6.41
CA LYS A 31 -3.54 1.34 7.78
C LYS A 31 -4.13 -0.06 7.90
N LYS A 32 -5.20 -0.36 7.15
CA LYS A 32 -5.82 -1.68 7.14
C LYS A 32 -4.92 -2.75 6.50
N ASN A 33 -3.98 -2.35 5.65
CA ASN A 33 -3.13 -3.22 4.86
C ASN A 33 -1.65 -3.16 5.26
N PHE A 34 -1.33 -2.64 6.44
CA PHE A 34 0.03 -2.70 6.97
C PHE A 34 0.56 -4.12 7.06
N ASP A 35 1.88 -4.23 6.89
CA ASP A 35 2.66 -5.46 7.02
C ASP A 35 2.23 -6.55 6.03
N ARG A 36 1.73 -6.10 4.87
CA ARG A 36 1.28 -6.95 3.78
C ARG A 36 1.87 -6.44 2.49
N LEU A 37 2.59 -7.31 1.80
CA LEU A 37 2.94 -7.10 0.39
C LEU A 37 1.68 -7.32 -0.44
N VAL A 38 1.18 -6.27 -1.10
CA VAL A 38 -0.06 -6.32 -1.88
C VAL A 38 0.08 -5.69 -3.26
N HIS A 39 -0.83 -6.03 -4.18
CA HIS A 39 -0.90 -5.37 -5.47
C HIS A 39 -1.32 -3.91 -5.35
N MET A 40 -0.49 -2.99 -5.84
CA MET A 40 -0.74 -1.55 -5.80
C MET A 40 -2.05 -1.19 -6.51
N GLY A 41 -2.32 -1.76 -7.69
CA GLY A 41 -3.55 -1.46 -8.43
C GLY A 41 -4.84 -1.84 -7.67
N LYS A 42 -4.81 -2.93 -6.90
CA LYS A 42 -5.95 -3.34 -6.06
C LYS A 42 -6.08 -2.46 -4.83
N LEU A 43 -4.96 -1.98 -4.28
CA LEU A 43 -4.95 -1.04 -3.17
C LEU A 43 -5.56 0.30 -3.60
N LEU A 44 -5.11 0.86 -4.73
CA LEU A 44 -5.65 2.09 -5.33
C LEU A 44 -7.16 1.99 -5.56
N GLN A 45 -7.64 0.87 -6.11
CA GLN A 45 -9.08 0.64 -6.32
C GLN A 45 -9.88 0.76 -5.01
N ILE A 46 -9.35 0.26 -3.88
CA ILE A 46 -10.04 0.36 -2.57
C ILE A 46 -9.96 1.79 -2.03
N MET A 47 -8.88 2.52 -2.30
CA MET A 47 -8.76 3.94 -2.00
C MET A 47 -9.71 4.80 -2.83
N GLY A 48 -10.29 4.26 -3.91
CA GLY A 48 -11.11 5.03 -4.86
C GLY A 48 -10.25 5.82 -5.84
N LEU A 49 -9.04 5.32 -6.12
CA LEU A 49 -8.07 5.88 -7.06
C LEU A 49 -7.88 4.92 -8.23
N ASP A 50 -7.57 5.51 -9.38
CA ASP A 50 -7.14 4.78 -10.57
C ASP A 50 -5.61 4.69 -10.63
N ARG A 51 -5.08 3.83 -11.52
CA ARG A 51 -3.63 3.61 -11.66
C ARG A 51 -2.87 4.90 -12.05
N GLU A 52 -3.54 5.79 -12.77
CA GLU A 52 -3.00 7.09 -13.18
C GLU A 52 -2.86 8.03 -11.97
N ASN A 53 -3.74 7.89 -10.97
CA ASN A 53 -3.78 8.71 -9.75
C ASN A 53 -2.94 8.13 -8.61
N ARG A 54 -1.93 7.29 -8.91
CA ARG A 54 -1.04 6.72 -7.89
C ARG A 54 -0.26 7.77 -7.10
N LEU A 55 0.00 8.94 -7.68
CA LEU A 55 0.64 10.06 -6.99
C LEU A 55 -0.26 10.59 -5.86
N ALA A 56 -1.58 10.62 -6.03
CA ALA A 56 -2.50 11.05 -4.99
C ALA A 56 -2.48 10.12 -3.75
N MET A 57 -2.23 8.81 -3.95
CA MET A 57 -1.98 7.90 -2.82
C MET A 57 -0.73 8.32 -2.05
N LEU A 58 0.35 8.60 -2.78
CA LEU A 58 1.64 8.96 -2.20
C LEU A 58 1.56 10.29 -1.45
N GLU A 59 0.93 11.30 -2.04
CA GLU A 59 0.64 12.60 -1.42
C GLU A 59 -0.24 12.44 -0.17
N GLY A 60 -1.31 11.63 -0.23
CA GLY A 60 -2.20 11.38 0.91
C GLY A 60 -1.55 10.61 2.07
N LEU A 61 -0.37 10.04 1.85
CA LEU A 61 0.43 9.35 2.86
C LEU A 61 1.70 10.12 3.24
N TRP A 62 2.04 11.20 2.54
CA TRP A 62 3.30 11.94 2.73
C TRP A 62 3.47 12.51 4.14
N GLU A 63 2.39 13.07 4.70
CA GLU A 63 2.34 13.65 6.06
C GLU A 63 2.20 12.59 7.17
N THR A 64 2.23 11.30 6.81
CA THR A 64 2.08 10.20 7.78
C THR A 64 3.43 9.60 8.16
N GLU A 65 3.49 8.95 9.32
CA GLU A 65 4.67 8.17 9.75
C GLU A 65 4.77 6.82 9.02
N TYR A 66 4.26 6.71 7.78
CA TYR A 66 4.16 5.43 7.09
C TYR A 66 5.35 5.27 6.15
N HIS A 67 6.02 4.12 6.24
CA HIS A 67 7.06 3.75 5.30
C HIS A 67 6.44 3.02 4.11
N ILE A 68 6.76 3.48 2.91
CA ILE A 68 6.22 2.95 1.66
C ILE A 68 7.35 2.29 0.89
N TRP A 69 7.20 0.98 0.67
CA TRP A 69 8.14 0.17 -0.08
C TRP A 69 7.50 -0.26 -1.40
N LEU A 70 8.12 0.15 -2.51
CA LEU A 70 7.66 -0.15 -3.86
C LEU A 70 8.47 -1.32 -4.41
N CYS A 71 7.79 -2.38 -4.86
CA CYS A 71 8.44 -3.58 -5.36
C CYS A 71 7.89 -3.94 -6.74
N HIS A 72 8.70 -4.63 -7.53
CA HIS A 72 8.29 -5.15 -8.83
C HIS A 72 8.64 -6.63 -8.94
N ASP A 73 7.64 -7.45 -9.26
CA ASP A 73 7.81 -8.89 -9.47
C ASP A 73 7.18 -9.29 -10.82
N GLY A 74 8.02 -9.59 -11.81
CA GLY A 74 7.61 -9.87 -13.18
C GLY A 74 6.89 -8.70 -13.86
N HIS A 75 5.56 -8.70 -13.88
CA HIS A 75 4.71 -7.62 -14.41
C HIS A 75 3.81 -6.99 -13.32
N GLN A 76 4.07 -7.30 -12.06
CA GLN A 76 3.23 -6.91 -10.93
C GLN A 76 3.86 -5.72 -10.22
N HIS A 77 3.08 -4.63 -10.09
CA HIS A 77 3.43 -3.54 -9.19
C HIS A 77 2.91 -3.85 -7.79
N LEU A 78 3.83 -3.99 -6.85
CA LEU A 78 3.55 -4.33 -5.47
C LEU A 78 3.91 -3.16 -4.56
N VAL A 79 3.19 -3.07 -3.46
CA VAL A 79 3.44 -2.09 -2.40
C VAL A 79 3.38 -2.80 -1.06
N TYR A 80 4.32 -2.44 -0.20
CA TYR A 80 4.32 -2.80 1.20
C TYR A 80 4.32 -1.51 2.02
N LEU A 81 3.47 -1.47 3.04
CA LEU A 81 3.30 -0.33 3.93
C LEU A 81 3.62 -0.78 5.35
N SER A 82 4.43 -0.03 6.08
CA SER A 82 4.73 -0.27 7.50
C SER A 82 4.72 1.03 8.30
N ARG A 83 4.72 0.87 9.62
CA ARG A 83 5.01 1.95 10.57
C ARG A 83 6.47 1.97 11.01
N ASP A 84 7.18 0.88 10.77
CA ASP A 84 8.59 0.73 11.10
C ASP A 84 9.42 0.97 9.85
N GLU A 85 10.56 1.65 10.02
CA GLU A 85 11.52 1.99 8.96
C GLU A 85 12.27 0.76 8.43
N THR A 86 12.17 -0.37 9.13
CA THR A 86 12.88 -1.58 8.74
C THR A 86 12.29 -2.15 7.46
N ARG A 87 13.13 -2.24 6.41
CA ARG A 87 12.83 -3.06 5.22
C ARG A 87 12.43 -4.45 5.73
N PRO A 88 11.29 -5.00 5.29
CA PRO A 88 10.91 -6.33 5.73
C PRO A 88 12.02 -7.33 5.38
N GLU A 89 12.66 -7.90 6.40
CA GLU A 89 13.78 -8.84 6.23
C GLU A 89 13.37 -10.09 5.44
N ASP A 90 12.06 -10.39 5.42
CA ASP A 90 11.43 -11.51 4.71
C ASP A 90 10.98 -11.19 3.27
N LEU A 91 11.29 -10.00 2.72
CA LEU A 91 11.04 -9.66 1.32
C LEU A 91 12.17 -10.19 0.43
N GLU A 92 11.93 -11.31 -0.26
CA GLU A 92 12.84 -11.84 -1.29
C GLU A 92 12.80 -11.03 -2.61
N ILE A 93 11.97 -9.99 -2.69
CA ILE A 93 11.82 -9.13 -3.85
C ILE A 93 12.58 -7.83 -3.60
N ASP A 94 13.24 -7.32 -4.64
CA ASP A 94 13.86 -6.00 -4.59
C ASP A 94 12.79 -4.93 -4.37
N ALA A 95 12.95 -4.23 -3.25
CA ALA A 95 12.05 -3.21 -2.76
C ALA A 95 12.82 -1.89 -2.65
N TYR A 96 12.23 -0.83 -3.15
CA TYR A 96 12.77 0.52 -3.06
C TYR A 96 11.93 1.31 -2.06
N PRO A 97 12.55 1.95 -1.06
CA PRO A 97 11.84 2.91 -0.21
C PRO A 97 11.46 4.11 -1.08
N TRP A 98 10.22 4.59 -0.94
CA TRP A 98 9.77 5.81 -1.60
C TRP A 98 10.11 7.08 -0.81
N GLN A 99 10.10 6.99 0.52
CA GLN A 99 10.56 8.00 1.48
C GLN A 99 11.73 7.45 2.28
#